data_AF-T1ASQ5-F1
#
_entry.id   AF-T1ASQ5-F1
#
_cell.length_a   1.000
_cell.length_b   1.000
_cell.length_c   1.000
_cell.angle_alpha   90.00
_cell.angle_beta   90.00
_cell.angle_gamma   90.00
#
_symmetry.space_group_name_H-M   'P 1'
#
loop_
_entity.id
_entity.type
_entity.pdbx_description
1 polymer ?
#
loop_
_entity_poly.entity_id
_entity_poly.type
_entity_poly.pdbx_seq_one_letter_code
_entity_poly.pdbx_strand_id
1 'polypeptide(L)'
;EPLTPDQKITLRTDRCQKCHGHRLKLRGTETQQEIEVERRRRVTEYTVAVYDCLDCGEEVRATLPDGRVPVGYGPQLQTEIVLGKIEERLPYRKLEERLGREGIPSCPATLQAVVWNASERLKDEEAAIVQRLRASPWVHADESSYRIDGRKVWIWVFCTDTDLLLVIRPSRGRGVVEEVLG
;
A
#
# COMPACT_ATOMS: atom_id res chain seq x y z
N GLU A 1 10.34 -16.31 16.96
CA GLU A 1 10.80 -17.64 16.50
C GLU A 1 11.77 -17.43 15.34
N PRO A 2 12.81 -18.28 15.18
CA PRO A 2 13.67 -18.21 14.01
C PRO A 2 12.87 -18.53 12.74
N LEU A 3 13.17 -17.84 11.65
CA LEU A 3 12.50 -18.09 10.36
C LEU A 3 12.94 -19.46 9.81
N THR A 4 12.10 -20.07 8.97
CA THR A 4 12.55 -21.22 8.17
C THR A 4 13.56 -20.70 7.14
N PRO A 5 14.82 -21.17 7.14
CA PRO A 5 15.84 -20.64 6.24
C PRO A 5 15.61 -21.15 4.81
N ASP A 6 15.67 -20.25 3.83
CA ASP A 6 15.63 -20.60 2.41
C ASP A 6 16.85 -21.45 1.99
N GLN A 7 17.99 -21.21 2.63
CA GLN A 7 19.22 -21.97 2.43
C GLN A 7 19.94 -22.21 3.77
N LYS A 8 20.51 -23.42 3.94
CA LYS A 8 21.36 -23.77 5.09
C LYS A 8 22.79 -23.97 4.63
N ILE A 9 23.70 -23.11 5.09
CA ILE A 9 25.13 -23.18 4.77
C ILE A 9 25.91 -23.47 6.05
N THR A 10 26.76 -24.50 6.05
CA THR A 10 27.67 -24.78 7.16
C THR A 10 29.01 -24.14 6.90
N LEU A 11 29.41 -23.21 7.77
CA LEU A 11 30.71 -22.56 7.69
C LEU A 11 31.77 -23.41 8.43
N ARG A 12 32.94 -23.57 7.80
CA ARG A 12 34.12 -24.23 8.39
C ARG A 12 35.36 -23.41 8.08
N THR A 13 36.35 -23.47 8.97
CA THR A 13 37.69 -22.90 8.74
C THR A 13 38.74 -23.99 8.86
N ASP A 14 39.77 -23.93 8.01
CA ASP A 14 40.92 -24.82 8.01
C ASP A 14 42.17 -24.17 8.62
N ARG A 15 42.08 -22.90 9.02
CA ARG A 15 43.19 -22.12 9.56
C ARG A 15 42.78 -21.28 10.77
N CYS A 16 43.68 -21.22 11.75
CA CYS A 16 43.55 -20.26 12.86
C CYS A 16 43.79 -18.83 12.33
N GLN A 17 42.84 -17.91 12.54
CA GLN A 17 42.99 -16.52 12.08
C GLN A 17 44.18 -15.78 12.73
N LYS A 18 44.66 -16.23 13.90
CA LYS A 18 45.76 -15.58 14.63
C LYS A 18 47.15 -16.09 14.24
N CYS A 19 47.33 -17.41 14.09
CA CYS A 19 48.64 -18.01 13.82
C CYS A 19 48.74 -18.75 12.48
N HIS A 20 47.65 -18.77 11.70
CA HIS A 20 47.52 -19.45 10.41
C HIS A 20 47.79 -20.97 10.42
N GLY A 21 47.94 -21.58 11.60
CA GLY A 21 48.12 -23.02 11.75
C GLY A 21 46.86 -23.81 11.38
N HIS A 22 47.08 -25.02 10.86
CA HIS A 22 46.02 -25.89 10.32
C HIS A 22 45.45 -26.91 11.31
N ARG A 23 46.07 -27.05 12.49
CA ARG A 23 45.65 -28.04 13.50
C ARG A 23 44.52 -27.49 14.36
N LEU A 24 43.29 -27.58 13.86
CA LEU A 24 42.08 -27.14 14.54
C LEU A 24 41.26 -28.32 15.06
N LYS A 25 40.62 -28.16 16.24
CA LYS A 25 39.67 -29.14 16.81
C LYS A 25 38.29 -28.51 16.92
N LEU A 26 37.30 -29.10 16.25
CA LEU A 26 35.90 -28.70 16.38
C LEU A 26 35.40 -29.00 17.81
N ARG A 27 34.80 -28.01 18.48
CA ARG A 27 34.24 -28.16 19.84
C ARG A 27 32.71 -28.17 19.88
N GLY A 28 32.06 -27.59 18.89
CA GLY A 28 30.61 -27.45 18.81
C GLY A 28 30.24 -26.61 17.59
N THR A 29 28.94 -26.39 17.41
CA THR A 29 28.39 -25.56 16.34
C THR A 29 27.35 -24.62 16.91
N GLU A 30 27.35 -23.38 16.44
CA GLU A 30 26.32 -22.39 16.71
C GLU A 30 25.55 -22.13 15.41
N THR A 31 24.27 -21.79 15.51
CA THR A 31 23.44 -21.44 14.35
C THR A 31 23.17 -19.95 14.37
N GLN A 32 23.52 -19.27 13.27
CA GLN A 32 23.22 -17.87 13.03
C GLN A 32 22.42 -17.76 11.74
N GLN A 33 21.39 -16.91 11.73
CA GLN A 33 20.65 -16.56 10.52
C GLN A 33 21.06 -15.17 10.07
N GLU A 34 21.33 -15.03 8.77
CA GLU A 34 21.45 -13.76 8.08
C GLU A 34 20.23 -13.64 7.16
N ILE A 35 19.52 -12.51 7.23
CA ILE A 35 18.31 -12.25 6.46
C ILE A 35 18.60 -11.09 5.53
N GLU A 36 18.52 -11.34 4.23
CA GLU A 36 18.59 -10.32 3.20
C GLU A 36 17.23 -10.15 2.50
N VAL A 37 16.93 -8.93 2.06
CA VAL A 37 15.68 -8.61 1.33
C VAL A 37 16.04 -8.16 -0.08
N GLU A 38 15.77 -9.02 -1.06
CA GLU A 38 15.97 -8.71 -2.47
C GLU A 38 14.71 -8.10 -3.11
N ARG A 39 14.69 -6.78 -3.35
CA ARG A 39 13.63 -6.11 -4.11
C ARG A 39 14.05 -5.94 -5.57
N ARG A 40 13.25 -6.44 -6.52
CA ARG A 40 13.50 -6.31 -7.97
C ARG A 40 12.26 -5.78 -8.69
N ARG A 41 12.43 -4.73 -9.49
CA ARG A 41 11.37 -4.25 -10.39
C ARG A 41 11.20 -5.20 -11.58
N ARG A 42 9.96 -5.42 -12.00
CA ARG A 42 9.62 -6.17 -13.22
C ARG A 42 8.79 -5.26 -14.13
N VAL A 43 9.25 -5.07 -15.36
CA VAL A 43 8.55 -4.29 -16.39
C VAL A 43 8.05 -5.24 -17.46
N THR A 44 6.77 -5.13 -17.82
CA THR A 44 6.16 -5.88 -18.92
C THR A 44 5.61 -4.87 -19.91
N GLU A 45 6.14 -4.89 -21.13
CA GLU A 45 5.62 -4.12 -22.24
C GLU A 45 4.56 -4.94 -22.97
N TYR A 46 3.42 -4.32 -23.26
CA TYR A 46 2.32 -4.96 -23.99
C TYR A 46 2.13 -4.25 -25.32
N THR A 47 2.29 -4.99 -26.42
CA THR A 47 1.80 -4.57 -27.74
C THR A 47 0.32 -4.91 -27.82
N VAL A 48 -0.54 -3.90 -27.70
CA VAL A 48 -2.00 -4.09 -27.73
C VAL A 48 -2.49 -4.04 -29.16
N ALA A 49 -3.07 -5.15 -29.64
CA ALA A 49 -3.74 -5.16 -30.93
C ALA A 49 -5.06 -4.37 -30.85
N VAL A 50 -5.29 -3.54 -31.86
CA VAL A 50 -6.48 -2.71 -32.02
C VAL A 50 -7.11 -3.09 -33.36
N TYR A 51 -8.41 -3.29 -33.37
CA TYR A 51 -9.18 -3.75 -34.52
C TYR A 51 -10.38 -2.82 -34.73
N ASP A 52 -10.80 -2.65 -35.97
CA ASP A 52 -12.12 -2.10 -36.30
C ASP A 52 -13.09 -3.27 -36.53
N CYS A 53 -14.24 -3.25 -35.87
CA CYS A 53 -15.29 -4.23 -36.10
C CYS A 53 -15.93 -3.99 -37.48
N LEU A 54 -15.88 -4.97 -38.39
CA LEU A 54 -16.43 -4.83 -39.73
C LEU A 54 -17.97 -4.81 -39.78
N ASP A 55 -18.64 -5.29 -38.74
CA ASP A 55 -20.10 -5.35 -38.68
C ASP A 55 -20.72 -4.06 -38.11
N CYS A 56 -20.11 -3.46 -37.08
CA CYS A 56 -20.66 -2.27 -36.39
C CYS A 56 -19.76 -1.03 -36.43
N GLY A 57 -18.51 -1.15 -36.87
CA GLY A 57 -17.53 -0.06 -36.92
C GLY A 57 -16.86 0.30 -35.59
N GLU A 58 -17.17 -0.39 -34.49
CA GLU A 58 -16.60 -0.10 -33.17
C GLU A 58 -15.13 -0.53 -33.06
N GLU A 59 -14.31 0.24 -32.35
CA GLU A 59 -12.92 -0.10 -32.05
C GLU A 59 -12.85 -1.19 -30.97
N VAL A 60 -12.21 -2.31 -31.28
CA VAL A 60 -11.98 -3.42 -30.36
C VAL A 60 -10.50 -3.49 -29.99
N ARG A 61 -10.19 -3.36 -28.70
CA ARG A 61 -8.83 -3.50 -28.17
C ARG A 61 -8.63 -4.83 -27.47
N ALA A 62 -7.50 -5.49 -27.73
CA ALA A 62 -7.10 -6.66 -26.97
C ALA A 62 -6.87 -6.31 -25.49
N THR A 63 -7.27 -7.21 -24.60
CA THR A 63 -7.10 -7.07 -23.15
C THR A 63 -6.17 -8.15 -22.61
N LEU A 64 -5.76 -8.01 -21.35
CA LEU A 64 -5.06 -9.06 -20.62
C LEU A 64 -6.00 -10.28 -20.44
N PRO A 65 -5.46 -11.49 -20.15
CA PRO A 65 -6.27 -12.69 -19.96
C PRO A 65 -7.36 -12.59 -18.87
N ASP A 66 -7.20 -11.66 -17.93
CA ASP A 66 -8.17 -11.37 -16.86
C ASP A 66 -9.14 -10.23 -17.22
N GLY A 67 -9.17 -9.80 -18.49
CA GLY A 67 -10.05 -8.76 -19.00
C GLY A 67 -9.58 -7.32 -18.71
N ARG A 68 -8.48 -7.13 -17.97
CA ARG A 68 -7.95 -5.79 -17.67
C ARG A 68 -7.21 -5.21 -18.87
N VAL A 69 -7.15 -3.88 -18.93
CA VAL A 69 -6.25 -3.17 -19.84
C VAL A 69 -4.88 -2.99 -19.17
N PRO A 70 -3.76 -3.07 -19.90
CA PRO A 70 -2.45 -2.68 -19.38
C PRO A 70 -2.47 -1.25 -18.82
N VAL A 71 -1.82 -1.05 -17.68
CA VAL A 71 -1.74 0.25 -16.98
C VAL A 71 -0.28 0.55 -16.64
N GLY A 72 0.04 1.84 -16.39
CA GLY A 72 1.41 2.27 -16.09
C GLY A 72 2.02 1.57 -14.87
N TYR A 73 1.35 1.64 -13.71
CA TYR A 73 1.75 0.89 -12.51
C TYR A 73 0.85 -0.31 -12.31
N GLY A 74 1.45 -1.50 -12.22
CA GLY A 74 0.73 -2.73 -11.92
C GLY A 74 0.11 -2.74 -10.51
N PRO A 75 -0.82 -3.67 -10.23
CA PRO A 75 -1.59 -3.68 -8.98
C PRO A 75 -0.72 -3.77 -7.72
N GLN A 76 0.34 -4.58 -7.74
CA GLN A 76 1.27 -4.72 -6.61
C GLN A 76 1.96 -3.40 -6.25
N LEU A 77 2.43 -2.66 -7.26
CA LEU A 77 3.06 -1.35 -7.05
C LEU A 77 2.03 -0.31 -6.59
N GLN A 78 0.81 -0.33 -7.13
CA GLN A 78 -0.26 0.53 -6.65
C GLN A 78 -0.56 0.28 -5.16
N THR A 79 -0.64 -0.99 -4.74
CA THR A 79 -0.83 -1.36 -3.32
C THR A 79 0.29 -0.82 -2.45
N GLU A 80 1.56 -1.00 -2.82
CA GLU A 80 2.70 -0.45 -2.06
C GLU A 80 2.63 1.09 -1.95
N ILE A 81 2.20 1.79 -3.00
CA ILE A 81 2.02 3.24 -2.97
C ILE A 81 0.92 3.63 -1.98
N VAL A 82 -0.22 2.93 -1.99
CA VAL A 82 -1.34 3.19 -1.08
C VAL A 82 -0.94 2.89 0.36
N LEU A 83 -0.37 1.72 0.65
CA LEU A 83 0.08 1.35 2.00
C LEU A 83 1.17 2.31 2.49
N GLY A 84 2.13 2.66 1.64
CA GLY A 84 3.15 3.64 1.97
C GLY A 84 2.56 5.01 2.32
N LYS A 85 1.48 5.42 1.64
CA LYS A 85 0.81 6.70 1.92
C LYS A 85 -0.05 6.66 3.18
N ILE A 86 -0.82 5.58 3.37
CA ILE A 86 -1.88 5.50 4.39
C ILE A 86 -1.35 4.88 5.68
N GLU A 87 -0.78 3.68 5.61
CA GLU A 87 -0.28 2.94 6.77
C GLU A 87 1.07 3.47 7.24
N GLU A 88 2.02 3.62 6.33
CA GLU A 88 3.36 4.12 6.68
C GLU A 88 3.41 5.66 6.79
N ARG A 89 2.31 6.34 6.42
CA ARG A 89 2.13 7.81 6.50
C ARG A 89 3.21 8.61 5.79
N LEU A 90 3.81 8.05 4.73
CA LEU A 90 4.88 8.72 4.02
C LEU A 90 4.37 9.93 3.22
N PRO A 91 5.04 11.10 3.31
CA PRO A 91 4.81 12.19 2.37
C PRO A 91 5.06 11.74 0.93
N TYR A 92 4.33 12.28 -0.05
CA TYR A 92 4.47 11.87 -1.45
C TYR A 92 5.90 11.99 -1.98
N ARG A 93 6.66 13.01 -1.56
CA ARG A 93 8.08 13.14 -1.94
C ARG A 93 8.95 12.02 -1.38
N LYS A 94 8.64 11.49 -0.18
CA LYS A 94 9.36 10.35 0.40
C LYS A 94 9.01 9.04 -0.28
N LEU A 95 7.76 8.88 -0.71
CA LEU A 95 7.36 7.76 -1.57
C LEU A 95 8.08 7.82 -2.92
N GLU A 96 8.13 8.98 -3.56
CA GLU A 96 8.87 9.19 -4.81
C GLU A 96 10.36 8.86 -4.64
N GLU A 97 11.02 9.37 -3.60
CA GLU A 97 12.42 9.03 -3.28
C GLU A 97 12.62 7.52 -3.10
N ARG A 98 11.70 6.84 -2.40
CA ARG A 98 11.74 5.38 -2.18
C ARG A 98 11.65 4.62 -3.52
N LEU A 99 10.68 4.95 -4.36
CA LEU A 99 10.51 4.36 -5.68
C LEU A 99 11.71 4.67 -6.60
N GLY A 100 12.29 5.86 -6.49
CA GLY A 100 13.49 6.26 -7.22
C GLY A 100 14.71 5.38 -6.92
N ARG A 101 14.88 4.92 -5.66
CA ARG A 101 15.95 3.96 -5.30
C ARG A 101 15.76 2.59 -5.93
N GLU A 102 14.51 2.22 -6.22
CA GLU A 102 14.16 1.01 -6.97
C GLU A 102 14.22 1.23 -8.50
N GLY A 103 14.57 2.46 -8.93
CA GLY A 103 14.62 2.92 -10.31
C GLY A 103 13.26 2.90 -11.00
N ILE A 104 12.20 3.16 -10.24
CA ILE A 104 10.83 3.33 -10.73
C ILE A 104 10.59 4.84 -10.89
N PRO A 105 10.43 5.35 -12.12
CA PRO A 105 10.15 6.77 -12.34
C PRO A 105 8.75 7.10 -11.83
N SER A 106 8.63 8.16 -11.02
CA SER A 106 7.36 8.64 -10.47
C SER A 106 7.45 10.14 -10.19
N CYS A 107 6.30 10.75 -9.89
CA CYS A 107 6.23 12.11 -9.37
C CYS A 107 5.07 12.22 -8.37
N PRO A 108 5.03 13.24 -7.49
CA PRO A 108 4.01 13.34 -6.45
C PRO A 108 2.58 13.32 -6.99
N ALA A 109 2.33 13.96 -8.14
CA ALA A 109 1.02 13.99 -8.78
C ALA A 109 0.56 12.59 -9.23
N THR A 110 1.47 11.78 -9.79
CA THR A 110 1.16 10.41 -10.20
C THR A 110 0.84 9.54 -8.98
N LEU A 111 1.63 9.67 -7.90
CA LEU A 111 1.39 8.91 -6.67
C LEU A 111 0.07 9.31 -6.00
N GLN A 112 -0.26 10.60 -6.00
CA GLN A 112 -1.54 11.09 -5.52
C GLN A 112 -2.70 10.53 -6.35
N ALA A 113 -2.57 10.48 -7.67
CA ALA A 113 -3.60 9.91 -8.54
C ALA A 113 -3.84 8.41 -8.26
N VAL A 114 -2.79 7.65 -7.95
CA VAL A 114 -2.91 6.23 -7.54
C VAL A 114 -3.72 6.11 -6.25
N VAL A 115 -3.39 6.89 -5.22
CA VAL A 115 -4.10 6.89 -3.94
C VAL A 115 -5.55 7.35 -4.10
N TRP A 116 -5.78 8.36 -4.93
CA TRP A 116 -7.12 8.85 -5.25
C TRP A 116 -7.97 7.79 -5.94
N ASN A 117 -7.43 7.14 -6.98
CA ASN A 117 -8.15 6.08 -7.69
C ASN A 117 -8.44 4.87 -6.80
N ALA A 118 -7.58 4.57 -5.83
CA ALA A 118 -7.87 3.56 -4.82
C ALA A 118 -9.03 4.00 -3.90
N SER A 119 -9.05 5.26 -3.46
CA SER A 119 -10.18 5.82 -2.69
C SER A 119 -11.49 5.73 -3.46
N GLU A 120 -11.50 6.05 -4.76
CA GLU A 120 -12.71 5.98 -5.59
C GLU A 120 -13.28 4.55 -5.66
N ARG A 121 -12.41 3.53 -5.69
CA ARG A 121 -12.81 2.12 -5.70
C ARG A 121 -13.34 1.62 -4.35
N LEU A 122 -13.12 2.37 -3.27
CA LEU A 122 -13.54 2.00 -1.92
C LEU A 122 -14.84 2.70 -1.47
N LYS A 123 -15.48 3.49 -2.36
CA LYS A 123 -16.72 4.21 -2.04
C LYS A 123 -17.86 3.29 -1.59
N ASP A 124 -17.96 2.10 -2.18
CA ASP A 124 -19.00 1.14 -1.79
C ASP A 124 -18.77 0.60 -0.37
N GLU A 125 -17.50 0.38 0.02
CA GLU A 125 -17.17 -0.01 1.39
C GLU A 125 -17.35 1.16 2.37
N GLU A 126 -17.00 2.39 1.97
CA GLU A 126 -17.31 3.58 2.77
C GLU A 126 -18.82 3.66 3.06
N ALA A 127 -19.65 3.50 2.03
CA ALA A 127 -21.11 3.48 2.18
C ALA A 127 -21.57 2.33 3.10
N ALA A 128 -20.96 1.15 3.00
CA ALA A 128 -21.24 0.02 3.88
C ALA A 128 -20.87 0.31 5.35
N ILE A 129 -19.73 0.94 5.60
CA ILE A 129 -19.31 1.42 6.95
C ILE A 129 -20.37 2.36 7.52
N VAL A 130 -20.85 3.34 6.73
CA VAL A 130 -21.92 4.24 7.19
C VAL A 130 -23.17 3.47 7.61
N GLN A 131 -23.62 2.48 6.82
CA GLN A 131 -24.78 1.68 7.19
C GLN A 131 -24.56 0.88 8.48
N ARG A 132 -23.36 0.30 8.68
CA ARG A 132 -23.03 -0.43 9.91
C ARG A 132 -23.00 0.49 11.14
N LEU A 133 -22.47 1.70 10.99
CA LEU A 133 -22.49 2.72 12.05
C LEU A 133 -23.92 3.10 12.43
N ARG A 134 -24.81 3.31 11.44
CA ARG A 134 -26.23 3.65 11.68
C ARG A 134 -27.01 2.53 12.35
N ALA A 135 -26.67 1.28 12.05
CA ALA A 135 -27.29 0.11 12.65
C ALA A 135 -26.72 -0.24 14.04
N SER A 136 -25.61 0.39 14.45
CA SER A 136 -24.94 0.09 15.70
C SER A 136 -25.75 0.58 16.91
N PRO A 137 -25.83 -0.20 18.00
CA PRO A 137 -26.49 0.23 19.24
C PRO A 137 -25.82 1.45 19.90
N TRP A 138 -24.53 1.66 19.68
CA TRP A 138 -23.80 2.85 20.10
C TRP A 138 -22.72 3.22 19.08
N VAL A 139 -22.40 4.51 19.00
CA VAL A 139 -21.31 5.04 18.19
C VAL A 139 -20.56 6.07 19.02
N HIS A 140 -19.24 5.95 19.07
CA HIS A 140 -18.37 6.97 19.63
C HIS A 140 -18.10 8.03 18.56
N ALA A 141 -18.33 9.29 18.91
CA ALA A 141 -18.08 10.42 18.02
C ALA A 141 -17.19 11.45 18.72
N ASP A 142 -16.17 11.93 18.01
CA ASP A 142 -15.31 13.03 18.46
C ASP A 142 -14.89 13.88 17.26
N GLU A 143 -14.56 15.15 17.50
CA GLU A 143 -14.13 16.06 16.46
C GLU A 143 -12.89 16.88 16.84
N SER A 144 -11.95 16.97 15.90
CA SER A 144 -10.73 17.76 16.05
C SER A 144 -10.64 18.80 14.94
N SER A 145 -10.32 20.04 15.31
CA SER A 145 -10.16 21.11 14.31
C SER A 145 -8.87 20.94 13.51
N TYR A 146 -8.94 21.21 12.21
CA TYR A 146 -7.80 21.18 11.30
C TYR A 146 -7.84 22.38 10.35
N ARG A 147 -6.76 22.63 9.60
CA ARG A 147 -6.72 23.67 8.57
C ARG A 147 -6.37 23.08 7.21
N ILE A 148 -7.25 23.30 6.24
CA ILE A 148 -7.01 22.97 4.83
C ILE A 148 -6.97 24.29 4.07
N ASP A 149 -5.85 24.59 3.41
CA ASP A 149 -5.61 25.84 2.68
C ASP A 149 -5.95 27.09 3.51
N GLY A 150 -5.56 27.08 4.78
CA GLY A 150 -5.81 28.17 5.70
C GLY A 150 -7.27 28.29 6.17
N ARG A 151 -8.19 27.44 5.76
CA ARG A 151 -9.59 27.42 6.24
C ARG A 151 -9.75 26.40 7.36
N LYS A 152 -10.42 26.80 8.44
CA LYS A 152 -10.72 25.89 9.56
C LYS A 152 -11.80 24.89 9.12
N VAL A 153 -11.52 23.62 9.33
CA VAL A 153 -12.44 22.50 9.16
C VAL A 153 -12.40 21.64 10.42
N TRP A 154 -13.30 20.68 10.53
CA TRP A 154 -13.31 19.66 11.57
C TRP A 154 -13.21 18.29 10.93
N ILE A 155 -12.27 17.50 11.44
CA ILE A 155 -12.18 16.08 11.16
C ILE A 155 -13.00 15.40 12.25
N TRP A 156 -14.10 14.80 11.84
CA TRP A 156 -14.98 14.00 12.67
C TRP A 156 -14.56 12.55 12.59
N VAL A 157 -14.56 11.89 13.74
CA VAL A 157 -14.36 10.45 13.87
C VAL A 157 -15.66 9.86 14.37
N PHE A 158 -16.16 8.82 13.68
CA PHE A 158 -17.26 7.97 14.13
C PHE A 158 -16.75 6.54 14.20
N CYS A 159 -16.85 5.88 15.34
CA CYS A 159 -16.37 4.52 15.47
C CYS A 159 -17.18 3.63 16.42
N THR A 160 -17.04 2.34 16.19
CA THR A 160 -17.44 1.23 17.05
C THR A 160 -16.19 0.37 17.34
N ASP A 161 -16.38 -0.81 17.92
CA ASP A 161 -15.28 -1.76 18.11
C ASP A 161 -14.73 -2.31 16.79
N THR A 162 -15.49 -2.22 15.68
CA THR A 162 -15.16 -2.83 14.39
C THR A 162 -15.08 -1.86 13.23
N ASP A 163 -15.71 -0.68 13.35
CA ASP A 163 -15.86 0.26 12.25
C ASP A 163 -15.30 1.64 12.60
N LEU A 164 -14.71 2.29 11.60
CA LEU A 164 -14.13 3.63 11.70
C LEU A 164 -14.48 4.43 10.44
N LEU A 165 -15.09 5.59 10.64
CA LEU A 165 -15.34 6.57 9.60
C LEU A 165 -14.72 7.91 9.99
N LEU A 166 -13.96 8.49 9.08
CA LEU A 166 -13.44 9.85 9.19
C LEU A 166 -14.13 10.73 8.15
N VAL A 167 -14.76 11.83 8.57
CA VAL A 167 -15.34 12.82 7.64
C VAL A 167 -14.80 14.21 7.92
N ILE A 168 -14.53 14.96 6.86
CA ILE A 168 -14.06 16.35 6.95
C ILE A 168 -15.25 17.27 6.65
N ARG A 169 -15.60 18.15 7.59
CA ARG A 169 -16.74 19.08 7.45
C ARG A 169 -16.38 20.49 7.94
N PRO A 170 -17.00 21.55 7.40
CA PRO A 170 -16.77 22.93 7.83
C PRO A 170 -17.55 23.30 9.10
N SER A 171 -18.04 22.31 9.87
CA SER A 171 -18.85 22.52 11.07
C SER A 171 -18.52 21.49 12.15
N ARG A 172 -18.66 21.91 13.42
CA ARG A 172 -18.67 21.04 14.61
C ARG A 172 -20.06 20.85 15.22
N GLY A 173 -21.10 21.28 14.51
CA GLY A 173 -22.47 21.25 14.99
C GLY A 173 -23.13 19.90 14.81
N ARG A 174 -24.25 19.71 15.54
CA ARG A 174 -25.12 18.53 15.50
C ARG A 174 -25.51 18.07 14.08
N GLY A 175 -25.65 19.00 13.12
CA GLY A 175 -26.03 18.65 11.75
C GLY A 175 -25.06 17.67 11.06
N VAL A 176 -23.77 17.63 11.45
CA VAL A 176 -22.83 16.63 10.92
C VAL A 176 -23.15 15.23 11.47
N VAL A 177 -23.56 15.14 12.73
CA VAL A 177 -23.94 13.88 13.36
C VAL A 177 -25.22 13.34 12.72
N GLU A 178 -26.21 14.19 12.47
CA GLU A 178 -27.46 13.81 11.77
C GLU A 178 -27.19 13.38 10.32
N GLU A 179 -26.31 14.09 9.60
CA GLU A 179 -25.90 13.70 8.24
C GLU A 179 -25.33 12.27 8.20
N VAL A 180 -24.45 11.94 9.15
CA VAL A 180 -23.73 10.65 9.16
C VAL A 180 -24.57 9.54 9.77
N LEU A 181 -25.22 9.77 10.91
CA LEU A 181 -25.91 8.72 11.69
C LEU A 181 -27.41 8.62 11.42
N GLY A 182 -28.02 9.58 10.73
CA GLY A 182 -29.47 9.60 10.45
C GLY A 182 -30.25 10.18 11.62
#